data_AF-A0A843HAB8-F1
#
_entry.id   AF-A0A843HAB8-F1
#
_cell.length_a   1.000
_cell.length_b   1.000
_cell.length_c   1.000
_cell.angle_alpha   90.00
_cell.angle_beta   90.00
_cell.angle_gamma   90.00
#
_symmetry.space_group_name_H-M   'P 1'
#
loop_
_entity.id
_entity.type
_entity.pdbx_description
1 polymer ?
#
loop_
_entity_poly.entity_id
_entity_poly.type
_entity_poly.pdbx_seq_one_letter_code
_entity_poly.pdbx_strand_id
1 'polypeptide(L)'
;MNRILISGTRSNCGKTTITMALLAAFQNRGLEIASFKSGPDYIDPMFHRKVFNVETHNLDPYFSTEQMLCDQFIRNCGKDLSIIEGAMGFYDGIGVEGRASAWEVAKSIKAPAVLIIDAKGMSNSAAAIIKGFKDFKEESMVEGVIFNGISPMLYPLLRDIVENAGVKAYGFLPREEKYSIGSRNLGLITADEIEDIKEKINGLCELAEKYIDLDGLYELAKSAPTLEASEDYKELIESSAKIDSDKKTRIAVSRDNAFCFMYKENIEILEDLGCEVVYFSPLEDEELPKDISGLYLCGGYPELYPEELSKNRKLCNEIKDIIERG
;
A
#
# COMPACT_ATOMS: atom_id res chain seq x y z
N MET A 1 -1.09 13.01 -12.56
CA MET A 1 -0.91 11.89 -11.61
C MET A 1 -0.86 12.45 -10.20
N ASN A 2 -2.04 12.77 -9.66
CA ASN A 2 -2.15 13.40 -8.34
C ASN A 2 -1.83 12.35 -7.27
N ARG A 3 -1.09 12.73 -6.24
CA ARG A 3 -0.66 11.77 -5.22
C ARG A 3 -0.37 12.41 -3.88
N ILE A 4 -0.61 11.64 -2.84
CA ILE A 4 -0.36 12.06 -1.47
C ILE A 4 0.10 10.86 -0.65
N LEU A 5 1.11 11.07 0.19
CA LEU A 5 1.58 10.06 1.11
C LEU A 5 1.03 10.33 2.51
N ILE A 6 0.35 9.34 3.06
CA ILE A 6 -0.17 9.34 4.43
C ILE A 6 0.76 8.49 5.27
N SER A 7 1.47 9.12 6.22
CA SER A 7 2.34 8.40 7.15
C SER A 7 2.16 8.93 8.56
N GLY A 8 2.90 8.41 9.52
CA GLY A 8 2.69 8.67 10.93
C GLY A 8 3.98 8.98 11.64
N THR A 9 3.87 9.59 12.81
CA THR A 9 5.04 9.88 13.66
C THR A 9 5.64 8.64 14.32
N ARG A 10 4.90 7.52 14.30
CA ARG A 10 5.29 6.20 14.81
C ARG A 10 4.36 5.11 14.26
N SER A 11 4.72 3.85 14.49
CA SER A 11 3.79 2.72 14.38
C SER A 11 2.58 2.88 15.31
N ASN A 12 1.42 2.35 14.90
CA ASN A 12 0.18 2.34 15.69
C ASN A 12 -0.41 3.73 16.06
N CYS A 13 -0.10 4.80 15.33
CA CYS A 13 -0.79 6.10 15.49
C CYS A 13 -2.13 6.19 14.72
N GLY A 14 -2.54 5.12 14.02
CA GLY A 14 -3.77 5.06 13.23
C GLY A 14 -3.66 5.43 11.76
N LYS A 15 -2.44 5.34 11.17
CA LYS A 15 -2.21 5.53 9.73
C LYS A 15 -3.24 4.79 8.88
N THR A 16 -3.34 3.47 9.07
CA THR A 16 -4.24 2.64 8.26
C THR A 16 -5.70 3.02 8.43
N THR A 17 -6.15 3.34 9.64
CA THR A 17 -7.53 3.83 9.86
C THR A 17 -7.80 5.11 9.06
N ILE A 18 -6.85 6.05 9.06
CA ILE A 18 -6.98 7.29 8.30
C ILE A 18 -6.90 7.01 6.79
N THR A 19 -5.93 6.21 6.34
CA THR A 19 -5.81 5.80 4.93
C THR A 19 -7.13 5.22 4.44
N MET A 20 -7.70 4.28 5.19
CA MET A 20 -8.98 3.65 4.86
C MET A 20 -10.14 4.63 4.81
N ALA A 21 -10.21 5.57 5.77
CA ALA A 21 -11.23 6.60 5.77
C ALA A 21 -11.12 7.51 4.53
N LEU A 22 -9.90 7.84 4.12
CA LEU A 22 -9.63 8.63 2.91
C LEU A 22 -9.95 7.85 1.63
N LEU A 23 -9.53 6.59 1.52
CA LEU A 23 -9.87 5.72 0.39
C LEU A 23 -11.40 5.65 0.23
N ALA A 24 -12.12 5.37 1.32
CA ALA A 24 -13.58 5.31 1.32
C ALA A 24 -14.22 6.63 0.87
N ALA A 25 -13.79 7.75 1.45
CA ALA A 25 -14.37 9.06 1.16
C ALA A 25 -14.12 9.51 -0.29
N PHE A 26 -12.91 9.36 -0.80
CA PHE A 26 -12.62 9.73 -2.19
C PHE A 26 -13.31 8.82 -3.21
N GLN A 27 -13.46 7.52 -2.93
CA GLN A 27 -14.30 6.64 -3.75
C GLN A 27 -15.78 7.04 -3.70
N ASN A 28 -16.30 7.38 -2.52
CA ASN A 28 -17.68 7.84 -2.37
C ASN A 28 -17.95 9.14 -3.14
N ARG A 29 -16.93 9.98 -3.33
CA ARG A 29 -16.95 11.16 -4.21
C ARG A 29 -16.81 10.83 -5.70
N GLY A 30 -16.70 9.56 -6.07
CA GLY A 30 -16.64 9.08 -7.45
C GLY A 30 -15.26 9.22 -8.11
N LEU A 31 -14.19 9.41 -7.34
CA LEU A 31 -12.84 9.47 -7.89
C LEU A 31 -12.31 8.06 -8.20
N GLU A 32 -11.64 7.93 -9.35
CA GLU A 32 -10.88 6.74 -9.69
C GLU A 32 -9.50 6.80 -9.03
N ILE A 33 -9.37 6.06 -7.93
CA ILE A 33 -8.18 6.07 -7.08
C ILE A 33 -7.34 4.80 -7.19
N ALA A 34 -6.05 4.93 -6.90
CA ALA A 34 -5.15 3.81 -6.63
C ALA A 34 -4.60 3.91 -5.20
N SER A 35 -4.34 2.75 -4.59
CA SER A 35 -3.69 2.69 -3.28
C SER A 35 -2.28 2.13 -3.42
N PHE A 36 -1.37 2.61 -2.58
CA PHE A 36 -0.03 2.05 -2.47
C PHE A 36 0.33 1.86 -1.01
N LYS A 37 1.20 0.89 -0.75
CA LYS A 37 1.83 0.69 0.55
C LYS A 37 3.34 0.82 0.39
N SER A 38 3.95 1.68 1.19
CA SER A 38 5.41 1.80 1.24
C SER A 38 6.00 0.61 1.99
N GLY A 39 7.08 0.03 1.44
CA GLY A 39 7.84 -1.06 2.04
C GLY A 39 7.23 -2.45 1.83
N PRO A 40 7.83 -3.49 2.46
CA PRO A 40 7.48 -4.88 2.21
C PRO A 40 6.28 -5.35 3.03
N ASP A 41 5.08 -5.02 2.58
CA ASP A 41 3.83 -5.37 3.27
C ASP A 41 2.83 -6.00 2.30
N TYR A 42 2.42 -7.24 2.57
CA TYR A 42 1.42 -7.96 1.77
C TYR A 42 0.01 -7.80 2.34
N ILE A 43 -0.11 -7.60 3.65
CA ILE A 43 -1.36 -7.70 4.39
C ILE A 43 -2.25 -6.49 4.08
N ASP A 44 -1.68 -5.28 4.17
CA ASP A 44 -2.42 -4.06 3.90
C ASP A 44 -2.90 -4.01 2.43
N PRO A 45 -2.07 -4.28 1.41
CA PRO A 45 -2.53 -4.37 0.02
C PRO A 45 -3.59 -5.43 -0.24
N MET A 46 -3.47 -6.63 0.34
CA MET A 46 -4.50 -7.67 0.24
C MET A 46 -5.83 -7.18 0.82
N PHE A 47 -5.79 -6.55 1.98
CA PHE A 47 -6.96 -6.00 2.64
C PHE A 47 -7.60 -4.88 1.81
N HIS A 48 -6.81 -3.91 1.33
CA HIS A 48 -7.32 -2.80 0.52
C HIS A 48 -8.01 -3.30 -0.76
N ARG A 49 -7.38 -4.23 -1.49
CA ARG A 49 -7.96 -4.85 -2.69
C ARG A 49 -9.28 -5.56 -2.38
N LYS A 50 -9.33 -6.34 -1.31
CA LYS A 50 -10.53 -7.11 -0.94
C LYS A 50 -11.71 -6.21 -0.56
N VAL A 51 -11.41 -5.09 0.09
CA VAL A 51 -12.42 -4.29 0.78
C VAL A 51 -12.88 -3.09 -0.04
N PHE A 52 -11.95 -2.38 -0.68
CA PHE A 52 -12.23 -1.19 -1.48
C PHE A 52 -12.37 -1.47 -2.98
N ASN A 53 -12.07 -2.70 -3.41
CA ASN A 53 -11.97 -3.04 -4.83
C ASN A 53 -11.07 -2.04 -5.60
N VAL A 54 -9.98 -1.63 -4.95
CA VAL A 54 -8.97 -0.71 -5.48
C VAL A 54 -7.69 -1.49 -5.70
N GLU A 55 -7.11 -1.33 -6.87
CA GLU A 55 -5.76 -1.81 -7.13
C GLU A 55 -4.80 -1.22 -6.10
N THR A 56 -4.14 -2.12 -5.36
CA THR A 56 -3.20 -1.74 -4.32
C THR A 56 -1.85 -2.36 -4.60
N HIS A 57 -0.82 -1.52 -4.57
CA HIS A 57 0.53 -1.83 -5.01
C HIS A 57 1.55 -1.57 -3.91
N ASN A 58 2.75 -2.14 -4.05
CA ASN A 58 3.85 -1.87 -3.14
C ASN A 58 4.87 -0.91 -3.77
N LEU A 59 5.35 0.03 -2.97
CA LEU A 59 6.50 0.88 -3.28
C LEU A 59 7.59 0.56 -2.26
N ASP A 60 8.45 -0.40 -2.60
CA ASP A 60 9.46 -0.91 -1.68
C ASP A 60 10.87 -0.39 -2.03
N PRO A 61 11.37 0.64 -1.31
CA PRO A 61 12.72 1.18 -1.49
C PRO A 61 13.84 0.23 -1.05
N TYR A 62 13.51 -0.91 -0.41
CA TYR A 62 14.52 -1.94 -0.13
C TYR A 62 14.95 -2.71 -1.38
N PHE A 63 13.98 -3.04 -2.24
CA PHE A 63 14.21 -3.80 -3.48
C PHE A 63 14.31 -2.92 -4.73
N SER A 64 13.79 -1.70 -4.68
CA SER A 64 13.65 -0.82 -5.84
C SER A 64 14.55 0.41 -5.72
N THR A 65 15.13 0.82 -6.84
CA THR A 65 15.79 2.13 -6.95
C THR A 65 14.74 3.25 -6.99
N GLU A 66 15.18 4.50 -6.81
CA GLU A 66 14.32 5.68 -6.96
C GLU A 66 13.59 5.71 -8.31
N GLN A 67 14.30 5.40 -9.40
CA GLN A 67 13.71 5.33 -10.75
C GLN A 67 12.66 4.21 -10.84
N MET A 68 12.97 3.02 -10.33
CA MET A 68 12.02 1.90 -10.32
C MET A 68 10.75 2.23 -9.53
N LEU A 69 10.87 2.93 -8.39
CA LEU A 69 9.71 3.41 -7.64
C LEU A 69 8.86 4.39 -8.44
N CYS A 70 9.50 5.29 -9.21
CA CYS A 70 8.79 6.20 -10.10
C CYS A 70 8.04 5.45 -11.19
N ASP A 71 8.70 4.51 -11.87
CA ASP A 71 8.12 3.73 -12.96
C ASP A 71 6.94 2.86 -12.46
N GLN A 72 7.12 2.18 -11.33
CA GLN A 72 6.06 1.41 -10.66
C GLN A 72 4.87 2.29 -10.28
N PHE A 73 5.14 3.50 -9.77
CA PHE A 73 4.07 4.45 -9.45
C PHE A 73 3.35 4.92 -10.72
N ILE A 74 4.08 5.32 -11.78
CA ILE A 74 3.51 5.82 -13.03
C ILE A 74 2.59 4.77 -13.65
N ARG A 75 3.05 3.51 -13.71
CA ARG A 75 2.30 2.39 -14.27
C ARG A 75 0.93 2.21 -13.60
N ASN A 76 0.90 2.33 -12.28
CA ASN A 76 -0.20 1.87 -11.45
C ASN A 76 -0.97 3.02 -10.78
N CYS A 77 -0.67 4.28 -11.12
CA CYS A 77 -1.32 5.42 -10.50
C CYS A 77 -2.81 5.52 -10.85
N GLY A 78 -3.61 6.03 -9.90
CA GLY A 78 -5.02 6.29 -10.12
C GLY A 78 -5.19 7.42 -11.13
N LYS A 79 -6.28 7.39 -11.91
CA LYS A 79 -6.57 8.47 -12.87
C LYS A 79 -6.76 9.81 -12.17
N ASP A 80 -7.45 9.80 -11.03
CA ASP A 80 -7.75 11.01 -10.29
C ASP A 80 -6.82 11.22 -9.10
N LEU A 81 -6.51 10.18 -8.32
CA LEU A 81 -5.73 10.28 -7.09
C LEU A 81 -5.05 8.96 -6.71
N SER A 82 -3.77 9.02 -6.33
CA SER A 82 -3.07 7.92 -5.66
C SER A 82 -2.86 8.22 -4.18
N ILE A 83 -3.25 7.31 -3.29
CA ILE A 83 -3.00 7.41 -1.85
C ILE A 83 -1.96 6.39 -1.43
N ILE A 84 -0.84 6.86 -0.92
CA ILE A 84 0.27 6.01 -0.47
C ILE A 84 0.26 5.93 1.05
N GLU A 85 0.13 4.74 1.62
CA GLU A 85 0.30 4.52 3.05
C GLU A 85 1.77 4.24 3.40
N GLY A 86 2.33 5.00 4.33
CA GLY A 86 3.67 4.78 4.86
C GLY A 86 3.75 3.55 5.78
N ALA A 87 4.78 2.71 5.62
CA ALA A 87 5.19 1.77 6.65
C ALA A 87 5.81 2.48 7.85
N MET A 88 5.74 1.85 9.03
CA MET A 88 6.37 2.31 10.28
C MET A 88 6.13 3.81 10.59
N GLY A 89 7.04 4.51 11.26
CA GLY A 89 7.06 5.97 11.28
C GLY A 89 7.66 6.54 9.99
N PHE A 90 7.35 7.79 9.67
CA PHE A 90 7.69 8.39 8.38
C PHE A 90 9.18 8.34 7.99
N TYR A 91 10.07 8.56 8.96
CA TYR A 91 11.52 8.45 8.79
C TYR A 91 12.10 7.10 9.26
N ASP A 92 11.28 6.22 9.80
CA ASP A 92 11.75 4.95 10.35
C ASP A 92 12.06 3.99 9.20
N GLY A 93 13.24 3.37 9.27
CA GLY A 93 13.75 2.46 8.26
C GLY A 93 14.88 1.60 8.81
N ILE A 94 15.69 1.04 7.92
CA ILE A 94 16.79 0.14 8.23
C ILE A 94 18.03 0.94 8.62
N GLY A 95 18.64 0.55 9.73
CA GLY A 95 19.89 1.13 10.21
C GLY A 95 19.70 2.50 10.87
N VAL A 96 20.82 3.14 11.20
CA VAL A 96 20.82 4.46 11.86
C VAL A 96 20.38 5.56 10.90
N GLU A 97 20.58 5.35 9.60
CA GLU A 97 20.27 6.29 8.54
C GLU A 97 18.78 6.32 8.17
N GLY A 98 18.00 5.31 8.56
CA GLY A 98 16.57 5.20 8.23
C GLY A 98 16.32 4.88 6.75
N ARG A 99 17.16 4.01 6.15
CA ARG A 99 17.01 3.60 4.75
C ARG A 99 15.75 2.78 4.52
N ALA A 100 15.24 2.77 3.30
CA ALA A 100 14.00 2.10 2.94
C ALA A 100 12.77 2.58 3.75
N SER A 101 12.71 3.87 4.05
CA SER A 101 11.61 4.49 4.83
C SER A 101 10.50 5.03 3.94
N ALA A 102 9.35 5.35 4.55
CA ALA A 102 8.24 6.02 3.86
C ALA A 102 8.64 7.41 3.31
N TRP A 103 9.60 8.08 3.96
CA TRP A 103 10.20 9.30 3.45
C TRP A 103 10.96 9.10 2.13
N GLU A 104 11.74 8.02 1.99
CA GLU A 104 12.44 7.74 0.73
C GLU A 104 11.44 7.50 -0.41
N VAL A 105 10.31 6.85 -0.14
CA VAL A 105 9.21 6.75 -1.10
C VAL A 105 8.65 8.13 -1.43
N ALA A 106 8.23 8.92 -0.43
CA ALA A 106 7.70 10.27 -0.64
C ALA A 106 8.64 11.13 -1.50
N LYS A 107 9.94 11.09 -1.20
CA LYS A 107 10.97 11.81 -1.94
C LYS A 107 11.07 11.32 -3.38
N SER A 108 11.22 10.01 -3.58
CA SER A 108 11.42 9.39 -4.90
C SER A 108 10.27 9.75 -5.84
N ILE A 109 9.03 9.52 -5.40
CA ILE A 109 7.86 9.87 -6.20
C ILE A 109 7.46 11.33 -6.04
N LYS A 110 8.21 12.19 -5.35
CA LYS A 110 7.86 13.61 -5.10
C LYS A 110 6.42 13.79 -4.59
N ALA A 111 5.97 12.91 -3.70
CA ALA A 111 4.64 12.97 -3.11
C ALA A 111 4.64 13.88 -1.87
N PRO A 112 3.75 14.88 -1.78
CA PRO A 112 3.53 15.60 -0.54
C PRO A 112 3.02 14.64 0.53
N ALA A 113 3.57 14.76 1.74
CA ALA A 113 3.29 13.88 2.86
C ALA A 113 2.42 14.58 3.91
N VAL A 114 1.43 13.85 4.41
CA VAL A 114 0.57 14.26 5.52
C VAL A 114 0.80 13.29 6.69
N LEU A 115 1.20 13.85 7.84
CA LEU A 115 1.52 13.09 9.02
C LEU A 115 0.31 12.89 9.93
N ILE A 116 0.09 11.64 10.33
CA ILE A 116 -0.87 11.25 11.34
C ILE A 116 -0.25 11.41 12.72
N ILE A 117 -0.90 12.22 13.55
CA ILE A 117 -0.53 12.42 14.95
C ILE A 117 -1.64 11.86 15.83
N ASP A 118 -1.32 10.82 16.60
CA ASP A 118 -2.12 10.45 17.77
C ASP A 118 -1.88 11.49 18.87
N ALA A 119 -2.74 12.51 18.90
CA ALA A 119 -2.59 13.67 19.79
C ALA A 119 -3.30 13.50 21.13
N LYS A 120 -3.58 12.25 21.54
CA LYS A 120 -4.18 11.98 22.85
C LYS A 120 -3.29 12.53 23.97
N GLY A 121 -3.83 13.46 24.75
CA GLY A 121 -3.12 14.11 25.86
C GLY A 121 -2.04 15.10 25.41
N MET A 122 -2.03 15.51 24.14
CA MET A 122 -1.08 16.49 23.61
C MET A 122 -1.71 17.88 23.46
N SER A 123 -0.87 18.91 23.53
CA SER A 123 -1.18 20.30 23.17
C SER A 123 0.04 20.87 22.45
N ASN A 124 0.76 21.84 23.02
CA ASN A 124 1.93 22.47 22.38
C ASN A 124 3.04 21.50 21.93
N SER A 125 3.15 20.32 22.55
CA SER A 125 4.08 19.26 22.10
C SER A 125 3.82 18.79 20.67
N ALA A 126 2.59 18.91 20.15
CA ALA A 126 2.29 18.60 18.76
C ALA A 126 3.07 19.51 17.79
N ALA A 127 3.22 20.80 18.10
CA ALA A 127 4.05 21.71 17.31
C ALA A 127 5.54 21.34 17.36
N ALA A 128 6.05 20.92 18.51
CA ALA A 128 7.44 20.48 18.64
C ALA A 128 7.73 19.22 17.81
N ILE A 129 6.81 18.25 17.83
CA ILE A 129 6.88 17.05 16.99
C ILE A 129 6.90 17.46 15.52
N ILE A 130 5.94 18.29 15.09
CA ILE A 130 5.80 18.65 13.68
C ILE A 130 6.95 19.49 13.15
N LYS A 131 7.47 20.45 13.93
CA LYS A 131 8.72 21.13 13.57
C LYS A 131 9.87 20.16 13.45
N GLY A 132 10.00 19.23 14.41
CA GLY A 132 11.00 18.16 14.33
C GLY A 132 10.90 17.40 13.03
N PHE A 133 9.71 16.94 12.64
CA PHE A 133 9.54 16.21 11.38
C PHE A 133 9.79 17.06 10.13
N LYS A 134 9.34 18.31 10.13
CA LYS A 134 9.51 19.22 8.99
C LYS A 134 10.97 19.64 8.77
N ASP A 135 11.70 19.87 9.86
CA ASP A 135 13.05 20.43 9.84
C ASP A 135 14.15 19.35 9.87
N PHE A 136 13.79 18.07 10.09
CA PHE A 136 14.77 16.96 10.21
C PHE A 136 15.52 16.67 8.90
N LYS A 137 14.86 16.86 7.75
CA LYS A 137 15.44 16.71 6.41
C LYS A 137 15.13 17.97 5.60
N GLU A 138 16.08 18.41 4.78
CA GLU A 138 15.90 19.59 3.90
C GLU A 138 14.70 19.41 2.96
N GLU A 139 14.56 18.23 2.38
CA GLU A 139 13.39 17.79 1.60
C GLU A 139 12.52 16.86 2.46
N SER A 140 11.89 17.37 3.52
CA SER A 140 11.07 16.54 4.40
C SER A 140 9.81 15.99 3.72
N MET A 141 9.32 16.64 2.68
CA MET A 141 8.04 16.36 2.02
C MET A 141 6.80 16.59 2.90
N VAL A 142 6.95 17.00 4.17
CA VAL A 142 5.84 17.14 5.12
C VAL A 142 5.08 18.44 4.85
N GLU A 143 3.86 18.31 4.33
CA GLU A 143 2.99 19.43 3.94
C GLU A 143 1.75 19.57 4.81
N GLY A 144 1.50 18.60 5.69
CA GLY A 144 0.30 18.64 6.51
C GLY A 144 0.26 17.64 7.64
N VAL A 145 -0.80 17.78 8.44
CA VAL A 145 -1.13 16.81 9.49
C VAL A 145 -2.62 16.48 9.52
N ILE A 146 -2.93 15.27 9.95
CA ILE A 146 -4.27 14.88 10.39
C ILE A 146 -4.13 14.30 11.79
N PHE A 147 -4.98 14.75 12.70
CA PHE A 147 -4.97 14.23 14.07
C PHE A 147 -5.85 13.00 14.17
N ASN A 148 -5.36 11.96 14.85
CA ASN A 148 -6.16 10.79 15.13
C ASN A 148 -6.55 10.72 16.61
N GLY A 149 -7.76 10.26 16.89
CA GLY A 149 -8.23 9.95 18.23
C GLY A 149 -8.48 11.16 19.13
N ILE A 150 -8.78 12.34 18.57
CA ILE A 150 -9.05 13.56 19.34
C ILE A 150 -10.54 13.95 19.30
N SER A 151 -11.02 14.64 20.34
CA SER A 151 -12.39 15.12 20.36
C SER A 151 -12.56 16.38 19.49
N PRO A 152 -13.78 16.63 18.94
CA PRO A 152 -14.06 17.87 18.22
C PRO A 152 -13.77 19.15 19.01
N MET A 153 -13.86 19.08 20.34
CA MET A 153 -13.56 20.20 21.23
C MET A 153 -12.06 20.55 21.25
N LEU A 154 -11.17 19.57 21.08
CA LEU A 154 -9.72 19.77 21.15
C LEU A 154 -9.13 20.21 19.80
N TYR A 155 -9.78 19.87 18.69
CA TYR A 155 -9.25 20.13 17.35
C TYR A 155 -8.91 21.60 17.06
N PRO A 156 -9.76 22.60 17.39
CA PRO A 156 -9.43 24.01 17.10
C PRO A 156 -8.10 24.45 17.74
N LEU A 157 -7.86 24.04 19.00
CA LEU A 157 -6.60 24.34 19.68
C LEU A 157 -5.41 23.66 18.97
N LEU A 158 -5.53 22.36 18.64
CA LEU A 158 -4.44 21.62 18.01
C LEU A 158 -4.14 22.13 16.59
N ARG A 159 -5.17 22.48 15.81
CA ARG A 159 -5.04 23.15 14.51
C ARG A 159 -4.22 24.42 14.65
N ASP A 160 -4.64 25.33 15.53
CA ASP A 160 -3.96 26.63 15.69
C ASP A 160 -2.49 26.42 16.13
N ILE A 161 -2.20 25.40 16.96
CA ILE A 161 -0.84 25.05 17.38
C ILE A 161 0.04 24.63 16.19
N VAL A 162 -0.44 23.73 15.33
CA VAL A 162 0.37 23.22 14.20
C VAL A 162 0.45 24.20 13.03
N GLU A 163 -0.60 24.98 12.80
CA GLU A 163 -0.60 26.02 11.77
C GLU A 163 0.37 27.16 12.14
N ASN A 164 0.44 27.55 13.41
CA ASN A 164 1.47 28.47 13.90
C ASN A 164 2.89 27.87 13.85
N ALA A 165 3.00 26.53 13.81
CA ALA A 165 4.26 25.83 13.54
C ALA A 165 4.61 25.76 12.05
N GLY A 166 3.73 26.26 11.16
CA GLY A 166 3.96 26.37 9.73
C GLY A 166 3.53 25.13 8.94
N VAL A 167 2.62 24.31 9.47
CA VAL A 167 2.08 23.12 8.78
C VAL A 167 0.55 23.14 8.84
N LYS A 168 -0.10 22.90 7.69
CA LYS A 168 -1.56 22.90 7.61
C LYS A 168 -2.15 21.71 8.35
N ALA A 169 -3.21 21.92 9.14
CA ALA A 169 -4.00 20.81 9.67
C ALA A 169 -5.15 20.50 8.70
N TYR A 170 -5.11 19.31 8.10
CA TYR A 170 -6.17 18.84 7.20
C TYR A 170 -7.37 18.24 7.92
N GLY A 171 -7.37 18.21 9.25
CA GLY A 171 -8.53 17.73 10.01
C GLY A 171 -8.17 16.75 11.10
N PHE A 172 -9.17 15.98 11.51
CA PHE A 172 -9.01 14.95 12.52
C PHE A 172 -10.02 13.82 12.37
N LEU A 173 -9.75 12.66 12.96
CA LEU A 173 -10.78 11.66 13.25
C LEU A 173 -11.01 11.54 14.75
N PRO A 174 -12.27 11.54 15.23
CA PRO A 174 -12.58 11.19 16.60
C PRO A 174 -12.35 9.71 16.86
N ARG A 175 -12.12 9.36 18.13
CA ARG A 175 -12.00 7.96 18.54
C ARG A 175 -13.40 7.35 18.63
N GLU A 176 -13.70 6.47 17.68
CA GLU A 176 -14.96 5.71 17.62
C GLU A 176 -14.64 4.21 17.63
N GLU A 177 -14.71 3.57 18.80
CA GLU A 177 -14.36 2.14 18.96
C GLU A 177 -15.21 1.23 18.06
N LYS A 178 -16.44 1.64 17.74
CA LYS A 178 -17.34 0.92 16.82
C LYS A 178 -16.76 0.78 15.40
N TYR A 179 -15.88 1.69 14.97
CA TYR A 179 -15.25 1.66 13.65
C TYR A 179 -13.80 1.18 13.72
N SER A 180 -13.39 0.66 14.87
CA SER A 180 -12.06 0.07 15.05
C SER A 180 -11.95 -1.22 14.24
N ILE A 181 -10.92 -1.28 13.40
CA ILE A 181 -10.58 -2.47 12.62
C ILE A 181 -9.43 -3.14 13.37
N GLY A 182 -9.70 -4.36 13.85
CA GLY A 182 -8.77 -5.14 14.66
C GLY A 182 -7.48 -5.50 13.93
N SER A 183 -6.59 -6.20 14.63
CA SER A 183 -5.34 -6.70 14.05
C SER A 183 -5.63 -7.69 12.93
N ARG A 184 -5.18 -7.38 11.72
CA ARG A 184 -5.38 -8.16 10.49
C ARG A 184 -4.32 -9.25 10.36
N ASN A 185 -4.11 -10.02 11.44
CA ASN A 185 -2.90 -10.84 11.68
C ASN A 185 -2.46 -11.71 10.50
N LEU A 186 -3.36 -12.06 9.59
CA LEU A 186 -3.06 -12.92 8.45
C LEU A 186 -3.50 -12.35 7.09
N GLY A 187 -4.16 -11.19 7.01
CA GLY A 187 -4.73 -10.67 5.74
C GLY A 187 -5.81 -11.56 5.08
N LEU A 188 -6.07 -12.74 5.63
CA LEU A 188 -7.14 -13.66 5.26
C LEU A 188 -8.44 -13.17 5.91
N ILE A 189 -9.41 -12.77 5.09
CA ILE A 189 -10.70 -12.24 5.54
C ILE A 189 -11.82 -13.16 5.04
N THR A 190 -12.65 -13.61 5.96
CA THR A 190 -13.84 -14.42 5.68
C THR A 190 -15.00 -13.60 5.12
N ALA A 191 -16.01 -14.26 4.54
CA ALA A 191 -17.18 -13.56 4.00
C ALA A 191 -17.94 -12.75 5.07
N ASP A 192 -18.11 -13.31 6.26
CA ASP A 192 -18.84 -12.67 7.37
C ASP A 192 -18.06 -11.45 7.92
N GLU A 193 -16.73 -11.55 7.99
CA GLU A 193 -15.88 -10.42 8.38
C GLU A 193 -15.96 -9.25 7.38
N ILE A 194 -16.18 -9.53 6.09
CA ILE A 194 -16.30 -8.47 5.07
C ILE A 194 -17.52 -7.58 5.31
N GLU A 195 -18.65 -8.13 5.75
CA GLU A 195 -19.85 -7.32 6.00
C GLU A 195 -19.66 -6.35 7.17
N ASP A 196 -19.12 -6.84 8.30
CA ASP A 196 -18.75 -6.01 9.45
C ASP A 196 -17.70 -4.93 9.07
N ILE A 197 -16.70 -5.31 8.28
CA ILE A 197 -15.68 -4.36 7.78
C ILE A 197 -16.32 -3.27 6.91
N LYS A 198 -17.27 -3.60 6.04
CA LYS A 198 -17.96 -2.62 5.20
C LYS A 198 -18.75 -1.62 6.02
N GLU A 199 -19.46 -2.06 7.07
CA GLU A 199 -20.17 -1.15 7.97
C GLU A 199 -19.21 -0.18 8.66
N LYS A 200 -18.09 -0.68 9.18
CA LYS A 200 -17.03 0.14 9.79
C LYS A 200 -16.46 1.16 8.82
N ILE A 201 -16.27 0.78 7.56
CA ILE A 201 -15.73 1.67 6.53
C ILE A 201 -16.71 2.75 6.13
N ASN A 202 -18.00 2.44 6.02
CA ASN A 202 -19.02 3.47 5.81
C ASN A 202 -19.00 4.49 6.95
N GLY A 203 -18.86 4.02 8.19
CA GLY A 203 -18.65 4.88 9.34
C GLY A 203 -17.40 5.76 9.25
N LEU A 204 -16.25 5.19 8.84
CA LEU A 204 -15.02 5.95 8.62
C LEU A 204 -15.16 6.97 7.49
N CYS A 205 -15.86 6.62 6.41
CA CYS A 205 -16.17 7.51 5.29
C CYS A 205 -16.96 8.74 5.76
N GLU A 206 -18.04 8.53 6.51
CA GLU A 206 -18.85 9.62 7.08
C GLU A 206 -18.04 10.53 8.00
N LEU A 207 -17.16 9.94 8.82
CA LEU A 207 -16.28 10.72 9.70
C LEU A 207 -15.25 11.53 8.92
N ALA A 208 -14.65 10.96 7.87
CA ALA A 208 -13.71 11.66 7.01
C ALA A 208 -14.39 12.83 6.29
N GLU A 209 -15.55 12.61 5.69
CA GLU A 209 -16.36 13.66 5.04
C GLU A 209 -16.71 14.81 6.01
N LYS A 210 -16.92 14.49 7.29
CA LYS A 210 -17.31 15.47 8.29
C LYS A 210 -16.14 16.25 8.89
N TYR A 211 -15.00 15.60 9.11
CA TYR A 211 -13.93 16.13 9.98
C TYR A 211 -12.57 16.30 9.29
N ILE A 212 -12.45 15.88 8.02
CA ILE A 212 -11.23 16.04 7.22
C ILE A 212 -11.51 16.96 6.03
N ASP A 213 -10.61 17.92 5.80
CA ASP A 213 -10.53 18.79 4.62
C ASP A 213 -10.10 17.96 3.39
N LEU A 214 -11.02 17.15 2.87
CA LEU A 214 -10.80 16.30 1.70
C LEU A 214 -10.50 17.12 0.44
N ASP A 215 -11.11 18.29 0.29
CA ASP A 215 -10.84 19.18 -0.84
C ASP A 215 -9.42 19.71 -0.77
N GLY A 216 -8.98 20.17 0.41
CA GLY A 216 -7.60 20.60 0.63
C GLY A 216 -6.59 19.48 0.42
N LEU A 217 -6.89 18.24 0.84
CA LEU A 217 -6.02 17.09 0.58
C LEU A 217 -5.93 16.77 -0.92
N TYR A 218 -7.04 16.89 -1.66
CA TYR A 218 -7.05 16.69 -3.10
C TYR A 218 -6.25 17.77 -3.83
N GLU A 219 -6.37 19.04 -3.43
CA GLU A 219 -5.55 20.13 -3.96
C GLU A 219 -4.07 19.97 -3.59
N LEU A 220 -3.75 19.49 -2.38
CA LEU A 220 -2.39 19.12 -2.03
C LEU A 220 -1.86 18.02 -2.96
N ALA A 221 -2.66 17.00 -3.24
CA ALA A 221 -2.24 15.91 -4.12
C ALA A 221 -1.96 16.37 -5.56
N LYS A 222 -2.64 17.42 -6.03
CA LYS A 222 -2.40 18.07 -7.34
C LYS A 222 -1.12 18.90 -7.39
N SER A 223 -0.58 19.32 -6.25
CA SER A 223 0.68 20.08 -6.21
C SER A 223 1.90 19.21 -6.55
N ALA A 224 1.74 17.88 -6.48
CA ALA A 224 2.79 16.94 -6.81
C ALA A 224 3.23 17.11 -8.28
N PRO A 225 4.53 17.32 -8.55
CA PRO A 225 5.00 17.57 -9.91
C PRO A 225 4.81 16.34 -10.80
N THR A 226 4.84 16.53 -12.12
CA THR A 226 4.82 15.40 -13.06
C THR A 226 6.07 14.53 -12.87
N LEU A 227 5.88 13.21 -12.90
CA LEU A 227 6.97 12.24 -12.92
C LEU A 227 7.24 11.83 -14.37
N GLU A 228 8.50 11.53 -14.66
CA GLU A 228 8.93 11.02 -15.95
C GLU A 228 9.35 9.57 -15.79
N ALA A 229 8.87 8.73 -16.69
CA ALA A 229 9.31 7.35 -16.80
C ALA A 229 10.80 7.30 -17.17
N SER A 230 11.53 6.33 -16.62
CA SER A 230 12.91 6.07 -17.02
C SER A 230 12.99 5.60 -18.47
N GLU A 231 14.14 5.81 -19.13
CA GLU A 231 14.38 5.30 -20.48
C GLU A 231 14.33 3.77 -20.51
N ASP A 232 14.91 3.11 -19.50
CA ASP A 232 14.86 1.65 -19.36
C ASP A 232 13.41 1.13 -19.33
N TYR A 233 12.52 1.81 -18.60
CA TYR A 233 11.10 1.43 -18.54
C TYR A 233 10.37 1.69 -19.86
N LYS A 234 10.67 2.79 -20.56
CA LYS A 234 10.11 3.05 -21.90
C LYS A 234 10.56 1.97 -22.90
N GLU A 235 11.85 1.63 -22.92
CA GLU A 235 12.40 0.58 -23.77
C GLU A 235 11.77 -0.78 -23.46
N LEU A 236 11.56 -1.11 -22.17
CA LEU A 236 10.87 -2.32 -21.76
C LEU A 236 9.46 -2.40 -22.35
N ILE A 237 8.65 -1.34 -22.22
CA ILE A 237 7.28 -1.30 -22.77
C ILE A 237 7.29 -1.39 -24.30
N GLU A 238 8.22 -0.71 -24.97
CA GLU A 238 8.33 -0.79 -26.44
C GLU A 238 8.74 -2.17 -26.92
N SER A 239 9.60 -2.86 -26.16
CA SER A 239 10.04 -4.22 -26.46
C SER A 239 8.92 -5.24 -26.23
N SER A 240 8.14 -5.08 -25.16
CA SER A 240 7.04 -5.99 -24.80
C SER A 240 5.95 -6.01 -25.88
N ALA A 241 5.63 -4.84 -26.46
CA ALA A 241 4.68 -4.72 -27.56
C ALA A 241 5.11 -5.44 -28.85
N LYS A 242 6.40 -5.80 -28.98
CA LYS A 242 6.97 -6.48 -30.16
C LYS A 242 7.15 -7.98 -29.96
N ILE A 243 6.85 -8.52 -28.77
CA ILE A 243 7.01 -9.94 -28.48
C ILE A 243 5.96 -10.73 -29.26
N ASP A 244 6.43 -11.71 -30.03
CA ASP A 244 5.60 -12.61 -30.84
C ASP A 244 4.69 -13.47 -29.96
N SER A 245 3.38 -13.47 -30.24
CA SER A 245 2.38 -14.16 -29.43
C SER A 245 2.44 -15.68 -29.53
N ASP A 246 3.14 -16.23 -30.52
CA ASP A 246 3.06 -17.64 -30.88
C ASP A 246 3.91 -18.58 -29.99
N LYS A 247 4.81 -18.06 -29.15
CA LYS A 247 5.58 -18.84 -28.16
C LYS A 247 5.81 -18.07 -26.85
N LYS A 248 4.80 -18.03 -25.99
CA LYS A 248 4.95 -17.44 -24.66
C LYS A 248 5.64 -18.41 -23.71
N THR A 249 6.69 -17.95 -23.03
CA THR A 249 7.28 -18.65 -21.89
C THR A 249 6.24 -18.68 -20.78
N ARG A 250 5.71 -19.86 -20.43
CA ARG A 250 4.67 -19.99 -19.40
C ARG A 250 5.29 -20.17 -18.02
N ILE A 251 4.92 -19.33 -17.07
CA ILE A 251 5.42 -19.39 -15.69
C ILE A 251 4.25 -19.75 -14.76
N ALA A 252 4.33 -20.90 -14.11
CA ALA A 252 3.36 -21.29 -13.08
C ALA A 252 3.64 -20.51 -11.80
N VAL A 253 2.63 -19.82 -11.26
CA VAL A 253 2.73 -19.05 -10.02
C VAL A 253 1.71 -19.59 -9.01
N SER A 254 2.17 -19.99 -7.82
CA SER A 254 1.26 -20.49 -6.78
C SER A 254 0.41 -19.35 -6.22
N ARG A 255 -0.90 -19.53 -6.13
CA ARG A 255 -1.82 -18.53 -5.61
C ARG A 255 -3.02 -19.17 -4.93
N ASP A 256 -3.03 -19.14 -3.60
CA ASP A 256 -4.16 -19.52 -2.76
C ASP A 256 -3.99 -18.97 -1.33
N ASN A 257 -4.78 -19.45 -0.36
CA ASN A 257 -4.68 -19.00 1.03
C ASN A 257 -3.39 -19.42 1.74
N ALA A 258 -2.71 -20.49 1.28
CA ALA A 258 -1.42 -20.90 1.79
C ALA A 258 -0.27 -20.13 1.12
N PHE A 259 -0.44 -19.72 -0.14
CA PHE A 259 0.55 -19.04 -0.97
C PHE A 259 0.01 -17.69 -1.47
N CYS A 260 -0.27 -16.77 -0.54
CA CYS A 260 -0.93 -15.48 -0.82
C CYS A 260 -0.01 -14.24 -0.80
N PHE A 261 1.26 -14.37 -0.43
CA PHE A 261 2.21 -13.25 -0.41
C PHE A 261 2.87 -13.06 -1.77
N MET A 262 2.21 -12.26 -2.60
CA MET A 262 2.65 -11.97 -3.96
C MET A 262 2.78 -10.46 -4.16
N TYR A 263 3.95 -10.03 -4.63
CA TYR A 263 4.12 -8.69 -5.22
C TYR A 263 3.54 -8.72 -6.61
N LYS A 264 2.55 -7.84 -6.85
CA LYS A 264 1.95 -7.72 -8.17
C LYS A 264 2.96 -7.17 -9.18
N GLU A 265 3.87 -6.33 -8.71
CA GLU A 265 4.95 -5.70 -9.47
C GLU A 265 5.89 -6.77 -10.09
N ASN A 266 6.14 -7.87 -9.37
CA ASN A 266 6.95 -8.98 -9.92
C ASN A 266 6.23 -9.69 -11.07
N ILE A 267 4.91 -9.87 -10.95
CA ILE A 267 4.08 -10.51 -11.99
C ILE A 267 4.04 -9.61 -13.23
N GLU A 268 3.79 -8.32 -13.01
CA GLU A 268 3.77 -7.29 -14.06
C GLU A 268 5.08 -7.25 -14.86
N ILE A 269 6.23 -7.40 -14.22
CA ILE A 269 7.52 -7.49 -14.91
C ILE A 269 7.63 -8.77 -15.75
N LEU A 270 7.18 -9.92 -15.26
CA LEU A 270 7.18 -11.16 -16.05
C LEU A 270 6.31 -11.02 -17.30
N GLU A 271 5.14 -10.40 -17.16
CA GLU A 271 4.22 -10.12 -18.26
C GLU A 271 4.83 -9.16 -19.28
N ASP A 272 5.52 -8.10 -18.82
CA ASP A 272 6.24 -7.18 -19.70
C ASP A 272 7.39 -7.85 -20.45
N LEU A 273 8.04 -8.84 -19.84
CA LEU A 273 9.04 -9.68 -20.50
C LEU A 273 8.43 -10.71 -21.46
N GLY A 274 7.11 -10.68 -21.66
CA GLY A 274 6.37 -11.54 -22.59
C GLY A 274 6.04 -12.92 -22.03
N CYS A 275 6.21 -13.15 -20.73
CA CYS A 275 5.82 -14.41 -20.12
C CYS A 275 4.29 -14.48 -19.99
N GLU A 276 3.75 -15.67 -20.13
CA GLU A 276 2.37 -15.96 -19.73
C GLU A 276 2.40 -16.48 -18.29
N VAL A 277 1.85 -15.70 -17.36
CA VAL A 277 1.71 -16.12 -15.97
C VAL A 277 0.44 -16.95 -15.81
N VAL A 278 0.59 -18.17 -15.30
CA VAL A 278 -0.51 -19.11 -15.07
C VAL A 278 -0.59 -19.42 -13.59
N TYR A 279 -1.72 -19.14 -12.97
CA TYR A 279 -1.92 -19.40 -11.54
C TYR A 279 -2.36 -20.85 -11.30
N PHE A 280 -1.91 -21.42 -10.19
CA PHE A 280 -2.39 -22.70 -9.65
C PHE A 280 -2.46 -22.63 -8.11
N SER A 281 -3.32 -23.44 -7.49
CA SER A 281 -3.47 -23.54 -6.05
C SER A 281 -2.81 -24.82 -5.52
N PRO A 282 -1.72 -24.72 -4.75
CA PRO A 282 -1.19 -25.86 -3.99
C PRO A 282 -2.20 -26.57 -3.08
N LEU A 283 -3.23 -25.87 -2.59
CA LEU A 283 -4.30 -26.43 -1.77
C LEU A 283 -5.35 -27.22 -2.56
N GLU A 284 -5.70 -26.78 -3.78
CA GLU A 284 -6.84 -27.32 -4.53
C GLU A 284 -6.44 -28.12 -5.77
N ASP A 285 -5.38 -27.72 -6.49
CA ASP A 285 -4.97 -28.34 -7.74
C ASP A 285 -4.09 -29.58 -7.50
N GLU A 286 -4.40 -30.69 -8.17
CA GLU A 286 -3.61 -31.93 -8.04
C GLU A 286 -2.42 -32.03 -9.02
N GLU A 287 -2.35 -31.14 -10.00
CA GLU A 287 -1.35 -31.13 -11.08
C GLU A 287 -0.89 -29.70 -11.37
N LEU A 288 0.35 -29.54 -11.82
CA LEU A 288 0.82 -28.26 -12.34
C LEU A 288 0.16 -27.93 -13.69
N PRO A 289 0.05 -26.64 -14.04
CA PRO A 289 -0.31 -26.26 -15.40
C PRO A 289 0.66 -26.91 -16.41
N LYS A 290 0.10 -27.41 -17.51
CA LYS A 290 0.89 -28.04 -18.58
C LYS A 290 1.85 -27.04 -19.23
N ASP A 291 2.88 -27.51 -19.92
CA ASP A 291 3.75 -26.69 -20.78
C ASP A 291 4.38 -25.47 -20.09
N ILE A 292 4.67 -25.58 -18.79
CA ILE A 292 5.36 -24.53 -18.03
C ILE A 292 6.87 -24.58 -18.28
N SER A 293 7.49 -23.41 -18.30
CA SER A 293 8.94 -23.20 -18.42
C SER A 293 9.57 -22.71 -17.12
N GLY A 294 8.75 -22.39 -16.11
CA GLY A 294 9.20 -21.93 -14.80
C GLY A 294 8.12 -22.12 -13.74
N LEU A 295 8.56 -22.23 -12.49
CA LEU A 295 7.72 -22.35 -11.32
C LEU A 295 8.11 -21.29 -10.29
N TYR A 296 7.15 -20.50 -9.84
CA TYR A 296 7.29 -19.50 -8.78
C TYR A 296 6.32 -19.80 -7.64
N LEU A 297 6.86 -20.31 -6.54
CA LEU A 297 6.12 -20.48 -5.29
C LEU A 297 6.18 -19.17 -4.49
N CYS A 298 5.03 -18.52 -4.32
CA CYS A 298 4.87 -17.31 -3.53
C CYS A 298 5.07 -17.58 -2.03
N GLY A 299 5.25 -16.53 -1.23
CA GLY A 299 5.16 -16.67 0.22
C GLY A 299 3.70 -16.85 0.66
N GLY A 300 3.49 -17.06 1.96
CA GLY A 300 2.16 -17.09 2.56
C GLY A 300 2.19 -17.76 3.92
N TYR A 301 1.14 -18.51 4.23
CA TYR A 301 0.96 -19.22 5.50
C TYR A 301 0.82 -20.74 5.31
N PRO A 302 1.76 -21.43 4.66
CA PRO A 302 1.67 -22.89 4.47
C PRO A 302 1.58 -23.65 5.79
N GLU A 303 2.09 -23.09 6.89
CA GLU A 303 2.00 -23.65 8.23
C GLU A 303 0.58 -23.75 8.78
N LEU A 304 -0.39 -23.03 8.20
CA LEU A 304 -1.80 -23.14 8.56
C LEU A 304 -2.52 -24.28 7.84
N TYR A 305 -1.92 -24.85 6.79
CA TYR A 305 -2.51 -25.88 5.94
C TYR A 305 -1.65 -27.15 5.81
N PRO A 306 -1.02 -27.66 6.90
CA PRO A 306 -0.09 -28.78 6.79
C PRO A 306 -0.79 -30.08 6.36
N GLU A 307 -2.05 -30.28 6.74
CA GLU A 307 -2.79 -31.48 6.37
C GLU A 307 -3.18 -31.49 4.89
N GLU A 308 -3.74 -30.39 4.40
CA GLU A 308 -4.16 -30.21 3.03
C GLU A 308 -2.96 -30.32 2.09
N LEU A 309 -1.89 -29.59 2.37
CA LEU A 309 -0.67 -29.60 1.56
C LEU A 309 0.00 -30.99 1.57
N SER A 310 0.08 -31.67 2.72
CA SER A 310 0.70 -33.01 2.79
C SER A 310 -0.14 -34.13 2.15
N LYS A 311 -1.46 -33.94 2.04
CA LYS A 311 -2.35 -34.86 1.33
C LYS A 311 -2.19 -34.77 -0.19
N ASN A 312 -1.80 -33.61 -0.72
CA ASN A 312 -1.57 -33.39 -2.15
C ASN A 312 -0.26 -34.00 -2.66
N ARG A 313 -0.11 -35.32 -2.48
CA ARG A 313 1.10 -36.07 -2.85
C ARG A 313 1.38 -36.02 -4.34
N LYS A 314 0.35 -35.88 -5.17
CA LYS A 314 0.48 -35.88 -6.62
C LYS A 314 1.22 -34.64 -7.09
N LEU A 315 0.77 -33.46 -6.67
CA LEU A 315 1.44 -32.19 -6.94
C LEU A 315 2.86 -32.17 -6.33
N CYS A 316 3.04 -32.64 -5.09
CA CYS A 316 4.37 -32.70 -4.46
C CYS A 316 5.36 -33.57 -5.27
N ASN A 317 4.91 -34.73 -5.74
CA ASN A 317 5.75 -35.62 -6.54
C ASN A 317 6.05 -35.00 -7.92
N GLU A 318 5.07 -34.35 -8.54
CA GLU A 318 5.28 -33.67 -9.83
C GLU A 318 6.30 -32.52 -9.71
N ILE A 319 6.16 -31.66 -8.70
CA ILE A 319 7.13 -30.57 -8.44
C ILE A 319 8.53 -31.15 -8.21
N LYS A 320 8.63 -32.22 -7.41
CA LYS A 320 9.90 -32.92 -7.17
C LYS A 320 10.50 -33.44 -8.48
N ASP A 321 9.71 -34.13 -9.29
CA ASP A 321 10.16 -34.72 -10.55
C ASP A 321 10.65 -33.66 -11.54
N ILE A 322 10.01 -32.48 -11.60
CA ILE A 322 10.44 -31.37 -12.46
C ILE A 322 11.78 -30.81 -11.95
N ILE A 323 11.91 -30.54 -10.65
CA ILE A 323 13.17 -30.02 -10.07
C ILE A 323 14.32 -31.00 -10.29
N GLU A 324 14.09 -32.31 -10.18
CA GLU A 324 15.11 -33.34 -10.42
C GLU A 324 15.53 -33.46 -11.90
N ARG A 325 14.69 -33.01 -12.85
CA ARG A 325 15.00 -33.02 -14.28
C ARG A 325 15.78 -31.80 -14.76
N GLY A 326 15.86 -30.74 -13.94
CA GLY A 326 16.43 -29.44 -14.30
C GLY A 326 15.54 -28.65 -15.25
#